data_AF-A0A928E5Y0-F1
#
_entry.id   AF-A0A928E5Y0-F1
#
_cell.length_a   1.000
_cell.length_b   1.000
_cell.length_c   1.000
_cell.angle_alpha   90.00
_cell.angle_beta   90.00
_cell.angle_gamma   90.00
#
_symmetry.space_group_name_H-M   'P 1'
#
loop_
_entity.id
_entity.type
_entity.pdbx_description
1 polymer ?
#
loop_
_entity_poly.entity_id
_entity_poly.type
_entity_poly.pdbx_seq_one_letter_code
_entity_poly.pdbx_strand_id
1 'polypeptide(L)'
;MAYKKIPAVYINVPDWNKTIVQPRHEMDKLHGNVVATMVDNYQINADVVPVDGGFCVGLKSVNAVVGYNDFVVNIDIRNVPETCEYNAVLAHEDKHIKTYLSVIDDFKGELQKSVYSAAQSVMPQFVKSRDMIDSVVDDMNMQLQSHPDVVLVKQKIFADVEIKNKQIDRMESGEELKKCK
;
A
#
# COMPACT_ATOMS: atom_id res chain seq x y z
N MET A 1 -16.43 -30.33 16.92
CA MET A 1 -16.55 -29.78 15.54
C MET A 1 -15.72 -28.51 15.48
N ALA A 2 -14.73 -28.44 14.59
CA ALA A 2 -13.92 -27.23 14.40
C ALA A 2 -14.74 -26.24 13.55
N TYR A 3 -15.50 -25.35 14.19
CA TYR A 3 -16.31 -24.33 13.50
C TYR A 3 -15.45 -23.23 12.84
N LYS A 4 -14.14 -23.19 13.12
CA LYS A 4 -13.20 -22.25 12.52
C LYS A 4 -12.48 -22.89 11.34
N LYS A 5 -12.82 -22.45 10.13
CA LYS A 5 -12.06 -22.77 8.92
C LYS A 5 -10.82 -21.88 8.85
N ILE A 6 -9.76 -22.37 8.21
CA ILE A 6 -8.58 -21.56 7.90
C ILE A 6 -8.97 -20.61 6.77
N PRO A 7 -8.91 -19.28 6.96
CA PRO A 7 -9.27 -18.34 5.92
C PRO A 7 -8.23 -18.31 4.80
N ALA A 8 -8.69 -18.24 3.56
CA ALA A 8 -7.81 -18.02 2.42
C ALA A 8 -7.38 -16.55 2.37
N VAL A 9 -6.11 -16.26 2.09
CA VAL A 9 -5.59 -14.89 2.01
C VAL A 9 -4.93 -14.66 0.66
N TYR A 10 -5.40 -13.62 -0.03
CA TYR A 10 -4.90 -13.19 -1.32
C TYR A 10 -4.47 -11.73 -1.21
N ILE A 11 -3.23 -11.44 -1.61
CA ILE A 11 -2.69 -10.08 -1.61
C ILE A 11 -2.22 -9.76 -3.03
N ASN A 12 -2.80 -8.71 -3.59
CA ASN A 12 -2.44 -8.18 -4.89
C ASN A 12 -1.78 -6.80 -4.73
N VAL A 13 -0.98 -6.44 -5.71
CA VAL A 13 -0.42 -5.09 -5.86
C VAL A 13 -1.22 -4.43 -6.99
N PRO A 14 -1.66 -3.17 -6.85
CA PRO A 14 -2.36 -2.49 -7.93
C PRO A 14 -1.43 -2.23 -9.12
N ASP A 15 -2.00 -2.14 -10.31
CA ASP A 15 -1.31 -1.51 -11.44
C ASP A 15 -1.05 -0.03 -11.10
N TRP A 16 0.04 0.52 -11.63
CA TRP A 16 0.43 1.90 -11.33
C TRP A 16 0.63 2.74 -12.57
N ASN A 17 0.36 4.04 -12.42
CA ASN A 17 0.61 5.03 -13.46
C ASN A 17 1.56 6.12 -12.96
N LYS A 18 2.30 6.73 -13.90
CA LYS A 18 3.12 7.92 -13.66
C LYS A 18 2.61 9.07 -14.51
N THR A 19 2.40 10.21 -13.86
CA THR A 19 2.07 11.48 -14.51
C THR A 19 3.16 12.49 -14.18
N ILE A 20 3.62 13.25 -15.17
CA ILE A 20 4.58 14.33 -14.98
C ILE A 20 3.85 15.66 -15.13
N VAL A 21 4.06 16.57 -14.19
CA VAL A 21 3.43 17.88 -14.17
C VAL A 21 4.48 18.95 -13.87
N GLN A 22 4.28 20.15 -14.42
CA GLN A 22 5.07 21.33 -14.09
C GLN A 22 4.18 22.35 -13.39
N PRO A 23 4.26 22.45 -12.04
CA PRO A 23 3.47 23.42 -11.30
C PRO A 23 3.77 24.85 -11.75
N ARG A 24 2.76 25.74 -11.66
CA ARG A 24 2.91 27.16 -12.05
C ARG A 24 3.71 28.01 -11.05
N HIS A 25 4.13 27.43 -9.93
CA HIS A 25 5.00 28.07 -8.96
C HIS A 25 6.40 27.48 -9.06
N GLU A 26 7.41 28.30 -8.74
CA GLU A 26 8.80 27.85 -8.72
C GLU A 26 9.02 26.80 -7.63
N MET A 27 9.79 25.78 -7.97
CA MET A 27 10.26 24.70 -7.11
C MET A 27 11.80 24.70 -7.08
N ASP A 28 12.39 23.67 -6.48
CA ASP A 28 13.82 23.41 -6.67
C ASP A 28 14.08 23.10 -8.15
N LYS A 29 15.09 23.74 -8.74
CA LYS A 29 15.50 23.46 -10.12
C LYS A 29 16.24 22.13 -10.24
N LEU A 30 16.87 21.69 -9.15
CA LEU A 30 17.75 20.53 -9.14
C LEU A 30 17.01 19.25 -8.77
N HIS A 31 15.86 19.35 -8.12
CA HIS A 31 15.08 18.19 -7.70
C HIS A 31 13.60 18.43 -8.00
N GLY A 32 12.91 17.36 -8.41
CA GLY A 32 11.46 17.35 -8.48
C GLY A 32 10.85 16.94 -7.14
N ASN A 33 9.59 16.55 -7.19
CA ASN A 33 8.91 15.93 -6.07
C ASN A 33 7.96 14.85 -6.56
N VAL A 34 8.17 13.62 -6.09
CA VAL A 34 7.24 12.50 -6.31
C VAL A 34 6.17 12.45 -5.23
N VAL A 35 4.92 12.62 -5.63
CA VAL A 35 3.76 12.33 -4.78
C VAL A 35 3.24 10.94 -5.14
N ALA A 36 3.33 10.01 -4.20
CA ALA A 36 2.88 8.63 -4.37
C ALA A 36 1.54 8.37 -3.65
N THR A 37 0.59 7.74 -4.33
CA THR A 37 -0.71 7.36 -3.77
C THR A 37 -0.70 5.89 -3.38
N MET A 38 -0.85 5.63 -2.08
CA MET A 38 -0.90 4.28 -1.53
C MET A 38 -2.35 3.77 -1.51
N VAL A 39 -2.57 2.58 -2.07
CA VAL A 39 -3.78 1.78 -1.92
C VAL A 39 -3.54 0.79 -0.78
N ASP A 40 -4.47 0.76 0.16
CA ASP A 40 -4.44 -0.13 1.32
C ASP A 40 -5.87 -0.61 1.61
N ASN A 41 -6.35 -1.56 0.80
CA ASN A 41 -7.74 -2.01 0.83
C ASN A 41 -7.85 -3.49 1.20
N TYR A 42 -8.77 -3.81 2.12
CA TYR A 42 -9.06 -5.17 2.58
C TYR A 42 -10.54 -5.47 2.43
N GLN A 43 -10.84 -6.43 1.56
CA GLN A 43 -12.17 -7.00 1.41
C GLN A 43 -12.18 -8.39 2.04
N ILE A 44 -13.08 -8.60 3.00
CA ILE A 44 -13.30 -9.92 3.57
C ILE A 44 -14.54 -10.57 2.97
N ASN A 45 -14.51 -11.89 2.86
CA ASN A 45 -15.69 -12.71 2.58
C ASN A 45 -15.97 -13.57 3.81
N ALA A 46 -17.22 -13.60 4.24
CA ALA A 46 -17.65 -14.44 5.35
C ALA A 46 -18.29 -15.75 4.87
N ASP A 47 -18.15 -16.78 5.69
CA ASP A 47 -18.95 -18.00 5.66
C ASP A 47 -20.09 -17.84 6.67
N VAL A 48 -21.33 -18.08 6.25
CA VAL A 48 -22.51 -17.97 7.11
C VAL A 48 -23.16 -19.34 7.18
N VAL A 49 -23.11 -19.94 8.35
CA VAL A 49 -23.68 -21.27 8.60
C VAL A 49 -24.92 -21.12 9.49
N PRO A 50 -26.12 -21.46 9.00
CA PRO A 50 -27.31 -21.54 9.85
C PRO A 50 -27.08 -22.57 10.96
N VAL A 51 -27.45 -22.21 12.18
CA VAL A 51 -27.40 -23.08 13.36
C VAL A 51 -28.70 -22.90 14.15
N ASP A 52 -28.98 -23.79 15.10
CA ASP A 52 -30.20 -23.69 15.90
C ASP A 52 -30.29 -22.32 16.59
N GLY A 53 -31.32 -21.56 16.22
CA GLY A 53 -31.60 -20.23 16.78
C GLY A 53 -30.80 -19.07 16.18
N GLY A 54 -30.06 -19.26 15.08
CA GLY A 54 -29.37 -18.15 14.41
C GLY A 54 -28.38 -18.56 13.32
N PHE A 55 -27.30 -17.79 13.22
CA PHE A 55 -26.25 -17.94 12.22
C PHE A 55 -24.89 -17.83 12.90
N CYS A 56 -23.97 -18.73 12.53
CA CYS A 56 -22.55 -18.58 12.84
C CYS A 56 -21.87 -17.94 11.63
N VAL A 57 -21.35 -16.74 11.81
CA VAL A 57 -20.60 -15.99 10.80
C VAL A 57 -19.12 -16.20 11.08
N GLY A 58 -18.34 -16.60 10.08
CA GLY A 58 -16.90 -16.80 10.20
C GLY A 58 -16.15 -16.20 9.02
N LEU A 59 -14.89 -15.86 9.20
CA LEU A 59 -14.05 -15.38 8.10
C LEU A 59 -13.71 -16.52 7.13
N LYS A 60 -14.08 -16.37 5.85
CA LYS A 60 -13.80 -17.36 4.79
C LYS A 60 -12.54 -16.99 4.00
N SER A 61 -12.44 -15.74 3.59
CA SER A 61 -11.26 -15.25 2.87
C SER A 61 -11.04 -13.76 3.03
N VAL A 62 -9.82 -13.34 2.75
CA VAL A 62 -9.38 -11.94 2.70
C VAL A 62 -8.76 -11.70 1.33
N ASN A 63 -9.28 -10.72 0.60
CA ASN A 63 -8.67 -10.18 -0.61
C ASN A 63 -8.15 -8.79 -0.28
N ALA A 64 -6.83 -8.61 -0.29
CA ALA A 64 -6.19 -7.34 -0.04
C ALA A 64 -5.56 -6.80 -1.32
N VAL A 65 -5.62 -5.48 -1.51
CA VAL A 65 -4.86 -4.74 -2.52
C VAL A 65 -4.00 -3.74 -1.77
N VAL A 66 -2.68 -3.93 -1.79
CA VAL A 66 -1.73 -3.11 -1.02
C VAL A 66 -0.55 -2.74 -1.91
N GLY A 67 -0.34 -1.44 -2.11
CA GLY A 67 0.75 -0.90 -2.91
C GLY A 67 0.42 0.47 -3.50
N TYR A 68 1.31 1.01 -4.34
CA TYR A 68 1.12 2.33 -4.93
C TYR A 68 0.47 2.23 -6.31
N ASN A 69 -0.57 3.01 -6.56
CA ASN A 69 -1.30 3.00 -7.84
C ASN A 69 -1.04 4.25 -8.71
N ASP A 70 -0.62 5.36 -8.12
CA ASP A 70 -0.38 6.59 -8.87
C ASP A 70 0.84 7.34 -8.34
N PHE A 71 1.67 7.81 -9.26
CA PHE A 71 2.81 8.69 -8.99
C PHE A 71 2.68 9.98 -9.79
N VAL A 72 2.67 11.11 -9.09
CA VAL A 72 2.72 12.45 -9.70
C VAL A 72 4.11 13.02 -9.49
N VAL A 73 4.87 13.16 -10.57
CA VAL A 73 6.20 13.76 -10.58
C VAL A 73 6.08 15.23 -10.92
N ASN A 74 6.37 16.08 -9.95
CA ASN A 74 6.38 17.53 -10.11
C ASN A 74 7.79 17.98 -10.47
N ILE A 75 7.95 18.67 -11.60
CA ILE A 75 9.22 19.24 -12.04
C ILE A 75 9.06 20.76 -12.15
N ASP A 76 10.06 21.52 -11.72
CA ASP A 76 10.05 22.98 -11.84
C ASP A 76 9.77 23.43 -13.28
N ILE A 77 8.93 24.46 -13.45
CA ILE A 77 8.51 24.98 -14.75
C ILE A 77 9.64 25.54 -15.61
N ARG A 78 10.77 25.89 -14.99
CA ARG A 78 11.96 26.45 -15.67
C ARG A 78 12.84 25.34 -16.24
N ASN A 79 12.63 24.08 -15.87
CA ASN A 79 13.23 22.93 -16.56
C ASN A 79 12.42 22.66 -17.82
N VAL A 80 12.93 23.06 -18.98
CA VAL A 80 12.23 22.89 -20.26
C VAL A 80 12.17 21.39 -20.59
N PRO A 81 11.00 20.84 -20.94
CA PRO A 81 10.90 19.43 -21.33
C PRO A 81 11.91 19.04 -22.41
N GLU A 82 12.35 17.78 -22.36
CA GLU A 82 13.30 17.17 -23.31
C GLU A 82 14.73 17.76 -23.30
N THR A 83 15.04 18.71 -22.40
CA THR A 83 16.44 19.12 -22.19
C THR A 83 17.21 18.14 -21.31
N CYS A 84 18.54 18.26 -21.32
CA CYS A 84 19.40 17.44 -20.48
C CYS A 84 19.04 17.60 -18.99
N GLU A 85 18.80 18.82 -18.53
CA GLU A 85 18.46 19.12 -17.13
C GLU A 85 17.11 18.51 -16.75
N TYR A 86 16.09 18.67 -17.59
CA TYR A 86 14.78 18.08 -17.34
C TYR A 86 14.86 16.56 -17.25
N ASN A 87 15.58 15.92 -18.19
CA ASN A 87 15.74 14.48 -18.19
C ASN A 87 16.57 13.98 -17.01
N ALA A 88 17.56 14.76 -16.54
CA ALA A 88 18.33 14.46 -15.35
C ALA A 88 17.46 14.50 -14.09
N VAL A 89 16.66 15.56 -13.91
CA VAL A 89 15.69 15.63 -12.80
C VAL A 89 14.70 14.47 -12.89
N LEU A 90 14.10 14.22 -14.05
CA LEU A 90 13.14 13.14 -14.23
C LEU A 90 13.75 11.76 -13.90
N ALA A 91 14.99 11.52 -14.30
CA ALA A 91 15.69 10.27 -14.02
C ALA A 91 15.99 10.09 -12.52
N HIS A 92 16.22 11.18 -11.79
CA HIS A 92 16.30 11.16 -10.33
C HIS A 92 14.95 10.83 -9.69
N GLU A 93 13.87 11.51 -10.11
CA GLU A 93 12.52 11.22 -9.61
C GLU A 93 12.08 9.77 -9.89
N ASP A 94 12.55 9.17 -10.99
CA ASP A 94 12.34 7.75 -11.27
C ASP A 94 13.04 6.81 -10.29
N LYS A 95 14.12 7.24 -9.63
CA LYS A 95 14.75 6.47 -8.55
C LYS A 95 13.79 6.38 -7.36
N HIS A 96 13.13 7.48 -7.00
CA HIS A 96 12.13 7.49 -5.93
C HIS A 96 10.96 6.54 -6.23
N ILE A 97 10.40 6.59 -7.44
CA ILE A 97 9.32 5.67 -7.85
C ILE A 97 9.76 4.21 -7.73
N LYS A 98 10.95 3.87 -8.24
CA LYS A 98 11.51 2.51 -8.12
C LYS A 98 11.66 2.08 -6.66
N THR A 99 12.05 3.00 -5.78
CA THR A 99 12.13 2.72 -4.35
C THR A 99 10.76 2.40 -3.77
N TYR A 100 9.73 3.21 -4.01
CA TYR A 100 8.37 2.93 -3.55
C TYR A 100 7.90 1.53 -3.99
N LEU A 101 8.10 1.18 -5.26
CA LEU A 101 7.72 -0.13 -5.80
C LEU A 101 8.53 -1.28 -5.18
N SER A 102 9.85 -1.10 -5.02
CA SER A 102 10.73 -2.12 -4.44
C SER A 102 10.38 -2.44 -2.99
N VAL A 103 9.99 -1.44 -2.19
CA VAL A 103 9.61 -1.68 -0.79
C VAL A 103 8.36 -2.54 -0.72
N ILE A 104 7.37 -2.31 -1.60
CA ILE A 104 6.17 -3.16 -1.63
C ILE A 104 6.53 -4.61 -2.00
N ASP A 105 7.44 -4.81 -2.95
CA ASP A 105 7.89 -6.16 -3.33
C ASP A 105 8.66 -6.85 -2.20
N ASP A 106 9.60 -6.15 -1.56
CA ASP A 106 10.38 -6.63 -0.42
C ASP A 106 9.48 -7.10 0.74
N PHE A 107 8.40 -6.35 1.02
CA PHE A 107 7.48 -6.64 2.12
C PHE A 107 6.32 -7.58 1.75
N LYS A 108 6.16 -7.97 0.49
CA LYS A 108 5.04 -8.81 0.04
C LYS A 108 4.86 -10.08 0.88
N GLY A 109 5.96 -10.77 1.16
CA GLY A 109 5.94 -12.00 1.97
C GLY A 109 5.61 -11.77 3.44
N GLU A 110 6.12 -10.67 4.04
CA GLU A 110 5.81 -10.33 5.43
C GLU A 110 4.34 -9.88 5.56
N LEU A 111 3.86 -9.05 4.63
CA LEU A 111 2.47 -8.62 4.57
C LEU A 111 1.52 -9.82 4.46
N GLN A 112 1.84 -10.80 3.61
CA GLN A 112 1.05 -12.03 3.48
C GLN A 112 0.97 -12.80 4.79
N LYS A 113 2.09 -12.93 5.52
CA LYS A 113 2.12 -13.59 6.84
C LYS A 113 1.33 -12.82 7.88
N SER A 114 1.47 -11.50 7.93
CA SER A 114 0.75 -10.64 8.88
C SER A 114 -0.76 -10.69 8.68
N VAL A 115 -1.23 -10.61 7.42
CA VAL A 115 -2.67 -10.70 7.11
C VAL A 115 -3.19 -12.10 7.38
N TYR A 116 -2.40 -13.15 7.10
CA TYR A 116 -2.76 -14.52 7.44
C TYR A 116 -2.89 -14.72 8.95
N SER A 117 -1.92 -14.24 9.74
CA SER A 117 -1.96 -14.26 11.20
C SER A 117 -3.21 -13.54 11.74
N ALA A 118 -3.45 -12.32 11.24
CA ALA A 118 -4.62 -11.53 11.60
C ALA A 118 -5.94 -12.26 11.26
N ALA A 119 -6.06 -12.79 10.05
CA ALA A 119 -7.24 -13.55 9.61
C ALA A 119 -7.47 -14.79 10.49
N GLN A 120 -6.39 -15.49 10.88
CA GLN A 120 -6.47 -16.60 11.83
C GLN A 120 -6.81 -16.17 13.24
N SER A 121 -6.63 -14.91 13.64
CA SER A 121 -7.02 -14.43 14.97
C SER A 121 -8.51 -14.14 15.07
N VAL A 122 -9.15 -13.72 13.97
CA VAL A 122 -10.59 -13.40 13.93
C VAL A 122 -11.42 -14.65 14.26
N MET A 123 -12.24 -14.55 15.29
CA MET A 123 -13.09 -15.66 15.74
C MET A 123 -14.48 -15.58 15.09
N PRO A 124 -15.08 -16.72 14.72
CA PRO A 124 -16.48 -16.76 14.31
C PRO A 124 -17.40 -16.19 15.39
N GLN A 125 -18.45 -15.49 14.96
CA GLN A 125 -19.42 -14.87 15.85
C GLN A 125 -20.82 -15.41 15.57
N PHE A 126 -21.59 -15.65 16.63
CA PHE A 126 -22.97 -16.07 16.53
C PHE A 126 -23.91 -14.86 16.52
N VAL A 127 -24.87 -14.85 15.61
CA VAL A 127 -25.93 -13.85 15.54
C VAL A 127 -27.29 -14.51 15.50
N LYS A 128 -28.28 -13.93 16.18
CA LYS A 128 -29.65 -14.48 16.27
C LYS A 128 -30.50 -14.20 15.03
N SER A 129 -30.18 -13.17 14.25
CA SER A 129 -30.94 -12.76 13.08
C SER A 129 -30.02 -12.46 11.90
N ARG A 130 -30.58 -12.53 10.70
CA ARG A 130 -29.86 -12.29 9.45
C ARG A 130 -29.40 -10.84 9.32
N ASP A 131 -30.19 -9.91 9.84
CA ASP A 131 -29.94 -8.46 9.75
C ASP A 131 -28.68 -8.02 10.51
N MET A 132 -28.17 -8.86 11.43
CA MET A 132 -26.94 -8.59 12.17
C MET A 132 -25.67 -9.09 11.46
N ILE A 133 -25.80 -9.84 10.35
CA ILE A 133 -24.65 -10.43 9.67
C ILE A 133 -23.69 -9.36 9.16
N ASP A 134 -24.21 -8.32 8.49
CA ASP A 134 -23.38 -7.28 7.88
C ASP A 134 -22.56 -6.53 8.95
N SER A 135 -23.18 -6.17 10.07
CA SER A 135 -22.46 -5.55 11.20
C SER A 135 -21.35 -6.44 11.75
N VAL A 136 -21.56 -7.75 11.82
CA VAL A 136 -20.53 -8.69 12.27
C VAL A 136 -19.41 -8.83 11.26
N VAL A 137 -19.71 -8.77 9.96
CA VAL A 137 -18.69 -8.75 8.91
C VAL A 137 -17.84 -7.47 9.02
N ASP A 138 -18.46 -6.32 9.25
CA ASP A 138 -17.73 -5.06 9.47
C ASP A 138 -16.81 -5.15 10.70
N ASP A 139 -17.31 -5.70 11.81
CA ASP A 139 -16.51 -5.93 13.02
C ASP A 139 -15.33 -6.87 12.77
N MET A 140 -15.54 -7.95 12.00
CA MET A 140 -14.47 -8.87 11.61
C MET A 140 -13.40 -8.18 10.75
N ASN A 141 -13.81 -7.30 9.84
CA ASN A 141 -12.89 -6.53 9.00
C ASN A 141 -12.08 -5.54 9.86
N MET A 142 -12.75 -4.88 10.81
CA MET A 142 -12.09 -3.97 11.76
C MET A 142 -11.07 -4.71 12.63
N GLN A 143 -11.43 -5.87 13.18
CA GLN A 143 -10.52 -6.72 13.95
C GLN A 143 -9.29 -7.10 13.13
N LEU A 144 -9.48 -7.54 11.89
CA LEU A 144 -8.39 -7.89 10.98
C LEU A 144 -7.43 -6.71 10.74
N GLN A 145 -7.97 -5.53 10.42
CA GLN A 145 -7.15 -4.36 10.08
C GLN A 145 -6.46 -3.74 11.31
N SER A 146 -7.06 -3.85 12.48
CA SER A 146 -6.49 -3.42 13.76
C SER A 146 -5.48 -4.41 14.36
N HIS A 147 -5.32 -5.59 13.75
CA HIS A 147 -4.45 -6.63 14.30
C HIS A 147 -2.98 -6.14 14.36
N PRO A 148 -2.27 -6.36 15.49
CA PRO A 148 -0.92 -5.84 15.67
C PRO A 148 0.05 -6.19 14.54
N ASP A 149 -0.01 -7.41 14.01
CA ASP A 149 0.87 -7.84 12.90
C ASP A 149 0.64 -7.05 11.61
N VAL A 150 -0.62 -6.68 11.32
CA VAL A 150 -1.01 -5.89 10.14
C VAL A 150 -0.59 -4.44 10.34
N VAL A 151 -0.82 -3.88 11.52
CA VAL A 151 -0.39 -2.52 11.87
C VAL A 151 1.13 -2.41 11.79
N LEU A 152 1.86 -3.38 12.34
CA LEU A 152 3.32 -3.37 12.39
C LEU A 152 3.94 -3.45 10.99
N VAL A 153 3.46 -4.36 10.12
CA VAL A 153 4.02 -4.45 8.76
C VAL A 153 3.75 -3.18 7.95
N LYS A 154 2.59 -2.54 8.12
CA LYS A 154 2.30 -1.23 7.49
C LYS A 154 3.28 -0.17 7.96
N GLN A 155 3.53 -0.08 9.27
CA GLN A 155 4.52 0.86 9.82
C GLN A 155 5.92 0.61 9.28
N LYS A 156 6.33 -0.66 9.13
CA LYS A 156 7.62 -1.02 8.54
C LYS A 156 7.73 -0.59 7.07
N ILE A 157 6.68 -0.81 6.27
CA ILE A 157 6.62 -0.37 4.88
C ILE A 157 6.81 1.16 4.80
N PHE A 158 6.06 1.93 5.60
CA PHE A 158 6.18 3.39 5.60
C PHE A 158 7.57 3.85 6.03
N ALA A 159 8.14 3.24 7.08
CA ALA A 159 9.46 3.58 7.56
C ALA A 159 10.56 3.27 6.53
N ASP A 160 10.49 2.11 5.86
CA ASP A 160 11.50 1.72 4.86
C ASP A 160 11.43 2.58 3.60
N VAL A 161 10.22 2.94 3.17
CA VAL A 161 10.00 3.95 2.12
C VAL A 161 10.65 5.29 2.49
N GLU A 162 10.42 5.79 3.71
CA GLU A 162 10.97 7.06 4.16
C GLU A 162 12.51 7.02 4.22
N ILE A 163 13.07 5.94 4.76
CA ILE A 163 14.52 5.75 4.89
C ILE A 163 15.17 5.69 3.50
N LYS A 164 14.66 4.85 2.60
CA LYS A 164 15.24 4.66 1.27
C LYS A 164 15.08 5.91 0.41
N ASN A 165 13.94 6.60 0.45
CA ASN A 165 13.78 7.86 -0.29
C ASN A 165 14.78 8.94 0.19
N LYS A 166 14.94 9.12 1.50
CA LYS A 166 15.95 10.05 2.04
C LYS A 166 17.38 9.67 1.65
N GLN A 167 17.66 8.39 1.41
CA GLN A 167 18.98 7.96 0.96
C GLN A 167 19.23 8.37 -0.50
N ILE A 168 18.23 8.31 -1.37
CA ILE A 168 18.34 8.77 -2.76
C ILE A 168 18.76 10.25 -2.78
N ASP A 169 18.05 11.11 -2.04
CA ASP A 169 18.36 12.55 -1.97
C ASP A 169 19.76 12.83 -1.41
N ARG A 170 20.24 12.00 -0.47
CA ARG A 170 21.58 12.16 0.12
C ARG A 170 22.72 11.69 -0.79
N MET A 171 22.47 10.67 -1.59
CA MET A 171 23.47 10.11 -2.51
C MET A 171 23.63 10.98 -3.76
N GLU A 172 22.63 11.79 -4.11
CA GLU A 172 22.71 12.67 -5.26
C GLU A 172 23.47 13.97 -4.94
N SER A 173 24.68 14.11 -5.50
CA SER A 173 25.54 15.30 -5.36
C SER A 173 25.25 16.40 -6.40
N GLY A 174 24.15 16.26 -7.16
CA GLY A 174 23.83 17.06 -8.34
C GLY A 174 24.81 16.86 -9.51
N GLU A 175 25.61 15.79 -9.49
CA GLU A 175 26.63 15.51 -10.52
C GLU A 175 26.04 15.26 -11.91
N GLU A 176 24.88 14.60 -12.02
CA GLU A 176 24.22 14.38 -13.32
C GLU A 176 23.75 15.71 -13.93
N LEU A 177 23.19 16.60 -13.12
CA LEU A 177 22.84 17.96 -13.53
C LEU A 177 24.05 18.83 -13.87
N LYS A 178 25.18 18.65 -13.19
CA LYS A 178 26.44 19.34 -13.51
C LYS A 178 27.00 18.91 -14.87
N LYS A 179 26.70 17.70 -15.37
CA LYS A 179 27.10 17.23 -16.71
C LYS A 179 26.28 17.84 -17.84
N CYS A 180 25.13 18.45 -17.53
CA CYS A 180 24.28 19.12 -18.51
C CYS A 180 24.67 20.57 -18.79
N LYS A 181 25.62 21.13 -18.02
CA LYS A 181 26.09 22.51 -18.14
C LYS A 181 27.34 22.66 -18.99
#